data_AF-A0A016V9B2-F1
#
_entry.id   AF-A0A016V9B2-F1
#
_cell.length_a   1.000
_cell.length_b   1.000
_cell.length_c   1.000
_cell.angle_alpha   90.00
_cell.angle_beta   90.00
_cell.angle_gamma   90.00
#
_symmetry.space_group_name_H-M   'P 1'
#
loop_
_entity.id
_entity.type
_entity.pdbx_description
1 polymer ?
#
loop_
_entity_poly.entity_id
_entity_poly.type
_entity_poly.pdbx_seq_one_letter_code
_entity_poly.pdbx_strand_id
1 'polypeptide(L)'
;MTDHRLLLVLLTLGVGILANPGSSLKTRINLSAFKFISEHAHHVINLEVPRITLPNITREFSAGYGTGKVSVHGLNITEFQSPK
;
A
#
# COMPACT_ATOMS: atom_id res chain seq x y z
N MET A 1 37.91 -16.38 6.98
CA MET A 1 36.56 -16.11 7.55
C MET A 1 35.65 -15.56 6.44
N THR A 2 35.51 -16.32 5.35
CA THR A 2 34.93 -15.85 4.07
C THR A 2 34.13 -16.94 3.36
N ASP A 3 34.54 -18.22 3.47
CA ASP A 3 33.87 -19.33 2.77
C ASP A 3 32.46 -19.64 3.27
N HIS A 4 32.22 -19.63 4.59
CA HIS A 4 30.91 -20.01 5.13
C HIS A 4 29.79 -19.03 4.75
N ARG A 5 30.13 -17.76 4.52
CA ARG A 5 29.17 -16.73 4.09
C ARG A 5 28.80 -16.89 2.62
N LEU A 6 29.77 -17.26 1.79
CA LEU A 6 29.58 -17.48 0.35
C LEU A 6 28.73 -18.74 0.11
N LEU A 7 28.96 -19.78 0.90
CA LEU A 7 28.18 -21.01 0.89
C LEU A 7 26.73 -20.77 1.31
N LEU A 8 26.49 -19.89 2.29
CA LEU A 8 25.14 -19.50 2.73
C LEU A 8 24.37 -18.73 1.65
N VAL A 9 25.05 -17.85 0.91
CA VAL A 9 24.45 -17.10 -0.22
C VAL A 9 24.15 -18.02 -1.40
N LEU A 10 25.01 -19.01 -1.69
CA LEU A 10 24.74 -20.03 -2.71
C LEU A 10 23.55 -20.92 -2.31
N LEU A 11 23.42 -21.24 -1.02
CA LEU A 11 22.33 -22.07 -0.52
C LEU A 11 20.98 -21.35 -0.60
N THR A 12 20.93 -20.04 -0.31
CA THR A 12 19.71 -19.24 -0.46
C THR A 12 19.34 -19.00 -1.92
N LEU A 13 20.33 -18.83 -2.82
CA LEU A 13 20.08 -18.68 -4.25
C LEU A 13 19.60 -19.99 -4.90
N GLY A 14 20.13 -21.14 -4.47
CA GLY A 14 19.73 -22.46 -4.97
C GLY A 14 18.30 -22.85 -4.59
N VAL A 15 17.83 -22.46 -3.40
CA VAL A 15 16.44 -22.70 -2.95
C VAL A 15 15.42 -21.90 -3.77
N GLY A 16 15.79 -20.70 -4.24
CA GLY A 16 14.92 -19.86 -5.07
C GLY A 16 14.72 -20.37 -6.50
N ILE A 17 15.72 -21.05 -7.07
CA ILE A 17 15.67 -21.60 -8.43
C ILE A 17 14.94 -22.95 -8.46
N LEU A 18 14.89 -23.68 -7.34
CA LEU A 18 14.15 -24.94 -7.20
C LEU A 18 12.68 -24.73 -6.77
N ALA A 19 12.06 -23.61 -7.14
CA ALA A 19 10.63 -23.42 -7.01
C ALA A 19 9.91 -24.14 -8.17
N ASN A 20 9.68 -25.44 -7.98
CA ASN A 20 8.91 -26.30 -8.88
C ASN A 20 7.47 -25.75 -9.02
N PRO A 21 6.90 -25.59 -10.24
CA PRO A 21 5.54 -25.09 -10.43
C PRO A 21 4.44 -26.06 -9.92
N GLY A 22 4.81 -27.28 -9.50
CA GLY A 22 3.94 -28.19 -8.77
C GLY A 22 3.88 -27.88 -7.27
N SER A 23 3.28 -26.76 -6.87
CA SER A 23 3.07 -26.46 -5.45
C SER A 23 2.14 -27.51 -4.81
N SER A 24 2.71 -28.45 -4.05
CA SER A 24 1.94 -29.32 -3.15
C SER A 24 1.55 -28.60 -1.85
N LEU A 25 1.94 -27.33 -1.69
CA LEU A 25 1.70 -26.54 -0.50
C LEU A 25 0.36 -25.82 -0.64
N LYS A 26 -0.72 -26.55 -0.34
CA LYS A 26 -2.07 -25.98 -0.28
C LYS A 26 -2.23 -25.15 0.99
N THR A 27 -2.06 -23.84 0.88
CA THR A 27 -2.38 -22.93 1.98
C THR A 27 -3.89 -22.71 2.04
N ARG A 28 -4.53 -23.15 3.13
CA ARG A 28 -5.95 -22.86 3.38
C ARG A 28 -6.03 -21.72 4.40
N ILE A 29 -6.46 -20.56 3.94
CA ILE A 29 -6.73 -19.42 4.82
C ILE A 29 -8.11 -19.64 5.43
N ASN A 30 -8.16 -19.79 6.75
CA ASN A 30 -9.41 -19.94 7.49
C ASN A 30 -10.04 -18.55 7.75
N LEU A 31 -11.34 -18.50 8.00
CA LEU A 31 -12.07 -17.28 8.35
C LEU A 31 -11.42 -16.53 9.52
N SER A 32 -10.87 -17.25 10.50
CA SER A 32 -10.15 -16.63 11.63
C SER A 32 -8.91 -15.86 11.19
N ALA A 33 -8.19 -16.35 10.18
CA ALA A 33 -7.04 -15.62 9.62
C ALA A 33 -7.49 -14.38 8.84
N PHE A 34 -8.62 -14.44 8.13
CA PHE A 34 -9.23 -13.26 7.52
C PHE A 34 -9.68 -12.21 8.54
N LYS A 35 -10.26 -12.64 9.68
CA LYS A 35 -10.62 -11.73 10.77
C LYS A 35 -9.39 -11.04 11.35
N PHE A 36 -8.32 -11.80 11.60
CA PHE A 36 -7.05 -11.24 12.06
C PHE A 36 -6.50 -10.19 11.08
N ILE A 37 -6.50 -10.49 9.78
CA ILE A 37 -6.07 -9.53 8.74
C ILE A 37 -6.98 -8.30 8.75
N SER A 38 -8.29 -8.47 8.86
CA SER A 38 -9.25 -7.36 8.90
C SER A 38 -9.00 -6.44 10.09
N GLU A 39 -8.72 -6.99 11.27
CA GLU A 39 -8.39 -6.20 12.48
C GLU A 39 -7.11 -5.36 12.28
N HIS A 40 -6.16 -5.85 11.49
CA HIS A 40 -4.89 -5.15 11.21
C HIS A 40 -4.92 -4.30 9.94
N ALA A 41 -5.93 -4.45 9.08
CA ALA A 41 -6.04 -3.74 7.81
C ALA A 41 -6.11 -2.22 8.00
N HIS A 42 -6.72 -1.77 9.10
CA HIS A 42 -6.79 -0.36 9.50
C HIS A 42 -5.41 0.29 9.57
N HIS A 43 -4.39 -0.43 10.08
CA HIS A 43 -3.03 0.10 10.14
C HIS A 43 -2.46 0.39 8.75
N VAL A 44 -2.66 -0.55 7.81
CA VAL A 44 -2.19 -0.40 6.43
C VAL A 44 -2.92 0.75 5.74
N ILE A 45 -4.25 0.82 5.88
CA ILE A 45 -5.06 1.87 5.26
C ILE A 45 -4.65 3.25 5.81
N ASN A 46 -4.42 3.38 7.11
CA ASN A 46 -3.98 4.64 7.72
C ASN A 46 -2.60 5.10 7.24
N LEU A 47 -1.73 4.19 6.82
CA LEU A 47 -0.43 4.52 6.25
C LEU A 47 -0.49 4.84 4.76
N GLU A 48 -1.34 4.16 4.00
CA GLU A 48 -1.40 4.32 2.55
C GLU A 48 -2.30 5.47 2.09
N VAL A 49 -3.41 5.76 2.78
CA VAL A 49 -4.33 6.84 2.40
C VAL A 49 -3.65 8.23 2.36
N PRO A 50 -2.79 8.61 3.32
CA PRO A 50 -2.04 9.87 3.26
C PRO A 50 -1.11 10.01 2.04
N ARG A 51 -0.77 8.91 1.35
CA ARG A 51 0.11 8.92 0.17
C ARG A 51 -0.63 9.13 -1.14
N ILE A 52 -1.96 9.17 -1.12
CA ILE A 52 -2.78 9.34 -2.32
C ILE A 52 -2.60 10.76 -2.86
N THR A 53 -2.35 10.86 -4.17
CA THR A 53 -2.29 12.15 -4.85
C THR A 53 -3.70 12.64 -5.17
N LEU A 54 -4.10 13.77 -4.58
CA LEU A 54 -5.39 14.38 -4.84
C LEU A 54 -5.35 15.26 -6.11
N PRO A 55 -6.42 15.27 -6.92
CA PRO A 55 -6.47 16.08 -8.12
C PRO A 55 -6.59 17.57 -7.77
N ASN A 56 -6.09 18.42 -8.68
CA ASN A 56 -6.32 19.85 -8.61
C ASN A 56 -7.80 20.16 -8.85
N ILE A 57 -8.38 21.04 -8.03
CA ILE A 57 -9.79 21.43 -8.14
C ILE A 57 -9.84 22.85 -8.66
N THR A 58 -10.39 23.03 -9.86
CA THR A 58 -10.61 24.33 -10.47
C THR A 58 -12.09 24.57 -10.66
N ARG A 59 -12.59 25.70 -10.17
CA ARG A 59 -13.98 26.11 -10.30
C ARG A 59 -14.08 27.56 -10.74
N GLU A 60 -15.01 27.80 -11.64
CA GLU A 60 -15.41 29.15 -12.03
C GLU A 60 -16.51 29.61 -11.08
N PHE A 61 -16.47 30.88 -10.70
CA PHE A 61 -17.51 31.51 -9.90
C PHE A 61 -17.96 32.81 -10.56
N SER A 62 -19.23 33.15 -10.35
CA SER A 62 -19.81 34.42 -10.76
C SER A 62 -20.36 35.09 -9.52
N ALA A 63 -19.86 36.28 -9.20
CA ALA A 63 -20.37 37.14 -8.14
C ALA A 63 -20.91 38.43 -8.75
N GLY A 64 -21.66 39.24 -7.99
CA GLY A 64 -22.25 40.49 -8.49
C GLY A 64 -21.25 41.49 -9.08
N TYR A 65 -19.96 41.34 -8.77
CA TYR A 65 -18.86 42.17 -9.30
C TYR A 65 -18.16 41.60 -10.54
N GLY A 66 -18.56 40.41 -11.02
CA GLY A 66 -17.99 39.77 -12.21
C GLY A 66 -17.73 38.27 -12.07
N THR A 67 -17.05 37.71 -13.07
CA THR A 67 -16.66 36.30 -13.12
C THR A 67 -15.19 36.11 -12.75
N GLY A 68 -14.87 34.98 -12.12
CA GLY A 68 -13.52 34.64 -11.72
C GLY A 68 -13.29 33.13 -11.71
N LYS A 69 -12.02 32.73 -11.62
CA LYS A 69 -11.58 31.33 -11.59
C LYS A 69 -10.76 31.08 -10.34
N VAL A 70 -11.17 30.08 -9.55
CA VAL A 70 -10.44 29.62 -8.37
C VAL A 70 -9.83 28.26 -8.68
N SER A 71 -8.55 28.09 -8.40
CA SER A 71 -7.87 26.80 -8.49
C SER A 71 -7.21 26.48 -7.16
N VAL A 72 -7.47 25.28 -6.66
CA VAL A 72 -6.85 24.71 -5.46
C VAL A 72 -5.89 23.64 -5.91
N HIS A 73 -4.63 23.80 -5.53
CA HIS A 73 -3.51 22.94 -5.91
C HIS A 73 -2.84 22.36 -4.66
N GLY A 74 -2.16 21.22 -4.83
CA GLY A 74 -1.35 20.63 -3.75
C GLY A 74 -2.18 20.13 -2.56
N LEU A 75 -3.41 19.68 -2.81
CA LEU A 75 -4.22 19.02 -1.78
C LEU A 75 -3.49 17.78 -1.28
N ASN A 76 -3.32 17.68 0.04
CA ASN A 76 -2.65 16.57 0.69
C ASN A 76 -3.45 16.12 1.92
N ILE A 77 -3.42 14.83 2.22
CA ILE A 77 -4.03 14.25 3.42
C ILE A 77 -2.95 14.19 4.49
N THR A 78 -3.04 15.04 5.50
CA THR A 78 -2.05 15.10 6.60
C THR A 78 -2.27 14.00 7.63
N GLU A 79 -3.53 13.69 7.92
CA GLU A 79 -3.92 12.67 8.88
C GLU A 79 -5.17 11.94 8.37
N PHE A 80 -5.19 10.62 8.52
CA PHE A 80 -6.32 9.78 8.18
C PHE A 80 -6.53 8.73 9.26
N GLN A 81 -7.79 8.54 9.68
CA GLN A 81 -8.18 7.52 10.65
C GLN A 81 -9.32 6.69 10.07
N SER A 82 -9.03 5.42 9.79
CA SER A 82 -10.03 4.46 9.33
C SER A 82 -11.06 4.17 10.44
N PRO A 83 -12.36 4.07 10.12
CA PRO A 83 -13.36 3.58 11.06
C PRO A 83 -13.08 2.12 11.44
N LYS A 84 -13.54 1.69 12.61
CA LYS A 84 -13.40 0.32 13.12
C LYS A 84 -14.53 -0.58 12.64
#